data_AF-A0A7S2WVD7-F1
#
_entry.id   AF-A0A7S2WVD7-F1
#
_cell.length_a   1.000
_cell.length_b   1.000
_cell.length_c   1.000
_cell.angle_alpha   90.00
_cell.angle_beta   90.00
_cell.angle_gamma   90.00
#
_symmetry.space_group_name_H-M   'P 1'
#
loop_
_entity.id
_entity.type
_entity.pdbx_description
1 polymer ?
#
loop_
_entity_poly.entity_id
_entity_poly.type
_entity_poly.pdbx_seq_one_letter_code
_entity_poly.pdbx_strand_id
1 'polypeptide(L)'
;TVLGDSPWATLGGWTGDVGAPILQYGMGFASGKQRLPTVVYANYLKNGNGNPIDASTREFLMHGKISNVVSGHQPHGDCPLVIDASGVRIITADTSYSN
;
A
#
# COMPACT_ATOMS: atom_id res chain seq x y z
N THR A 1 13.60 -29.23 8.30
CA THR A 1 14.37 -28.01 7.99
C THR A 1 13.42 -26.85 8.06
N VAL A 2 13.61 -25.95 9.02
CA VAL A 2 12.73 -24.79 9.21
C VAL A 2 13.02 -23.83 8.06
N LEU A 3 12.02 -23.54 7.22
CA LEU A 3 12.12 -22.48 6.22
C LEU A 3 12.18 -21.16 6.99
N GLY A 4 13.35 -20.52 6.96
CA GLY A 4 13.57 -19.20 7.53
C GLY A 4 12.92 -18.16 6.64
N ASP A 5 11.59 -18.06 6.69
CA ASP A 5 10.81 -17.11 5.89
C ASP A 5 10.91 -15.71 6.50
N SER A 6 12.04 -15.04 6.25
CA SER A 6 12.06 -13.58 6.33
C SER A 6 11.27 -13.04 5.14
N PRO A 7 10.22 -12.22 5.34
CA PRO A 7 9.37 -11.77 4.25
C PRO A 7 10.21 -11.06 3.20
N TRP A 8 10.09 -11.49 1.94
CA TRP A 8 10.84 -11.00 0.78
C TRP A 8 10.84 -9.46 0.67
N ALA A 9 9.74 -8.82 1.10
CA ALA A 9 9.57 -7.37 1.16
C ALA A 9 10.44 -6.66 2.22
N THR A 10 11.08 -7.39 3.13
CA THR A 10 11.88 -6.84 4.24
C THR A 10 13.39 -7.01 4.05
N LEU A 11 13.83 -7.93 3.19
CA LEU A 11 15.24 -8.11 2.80
C LEU A 11 15.54 -7.51 1.41
N GLY A 12 14.51 -7.20 0.62
CA GLY A 12 14.56 -6.96 -0.81
C GLY A 12 15.40 -5.77 -1.27
N GLY A 13 16.48 -6.08 -1.97
CA GLY A 13 17.01 -5.28 -3.06
C GLY A 13 17.02 -6.17 -4.30
N TRP A 14 16.49 -5.69 -5.42
CA TRP A 14 16.62 -6.42 -6.67
C TRP A 14 18.07 -6.26 -7.16
N THR A 15 18.89 -7.31 -7.03
CA THR A 15 20.27 -7.32 -7.54
C THR A 15 20.45 -8.51 -8.46
N GLY A 16 20.75 -8.26 -9.73
CA GLY A 16 21.14 -9.30 -10.69
C GLY A 16 20.16 -9.57 -11.83
N ASP A 17 18.88 -9.17 -11.70
CA ASP A 17 17.87 -9.41 -12.75
C ASP A 17 17.68 -8.20 -13.68
N VAL A 18 17.37 -8.47 -14.95
CA VAL A 18 16.99 -7.42 -15.91
C VAL A 18 15.70 -6.75 -15.45
N GLY A 19 15.72 -5.41 -15.30
CA GLY A 19 14.58 -4.65 -14.76
C GLY A 19 14.59 -4.48 -13.23
N ALA A 20 15.52 -5.13 -12.51
CA ALA A 20 15.71 -4.93 -11.09
C ALA A 20 15.82 -3.43 -10.67
N PRO A 21 16.58 -2.57 -11.38
CA PRO A 21 16.68 -1.16 -11.02
C PRO A 21 15.40 -0.37 -11.24
N ILE A 22 14.58 -0.73 -12.25
CA ILE A 22 13.32 -0.02 -12.52
C ILE A 22 12.23 -0.41 -11.51
N LEU A 23 12.21 -1.69 -11.11
CA LEU A 23 11.36 -2.15 -10.02
C LEU A 23 11.76 -1.48 -8.71
N GLN A 24 13.06 -1.45 -8.40
CA GLN A 24 13.59 -0.77 -7.22
C GLN A 24 13.26 0.72 -7.21
N TYR A 25 13.33 1.40 -8.35
CA TYR A 25 12.95 2.81 -8.51
C TYR A 25 11.46 3.06 -8.20
N GLY A 26 10.58 2.11 -8.51
CA GLY A 26 9.15 2.17 -8.24
C GLY A 26 8.75 1.84 -6.79
N MET A 27 9.70 1.43 -5.94
CA MET A 27 9.45 1.12 -4.52
C MET A 27 9.64 2.34 -3.61
N GLY A 28 9.03 2.30 -2.42
CA GLY A 28 9.13 3.39 -1.44
C GLY A 28 10.40 3.38 -0.63
N PHE A 29 11.05 2.23 -0.55
CA PHE A 29 12.25 2.02 0.23
C PHE A 29 13.26 1.15 -0.53
N ALA A 30 14.53 1.49 -0.41
CA ALA A 30 15.65 0.64 -0.82
C ALA A 30 15.93 -0.47 0.20
N SER A 31 16.75 -1.47 -0.14
CA SER A 31 17.08 -2.59 0.77
C SER A 31 17.74 -2.15 2.09
N GLY A 32 18.27 -0.92 2.15
CA GLY A 32 18.76 -0.27 3.37
C GLY A 32 17.70 0.53 4.16
N LYS A 33 16.40 0.35 3.88
CA LYS A 33 15.27 1.14 4.41
C LYS A 33 15.35 2.65 4.13
N GLN A 34 16.20 3.06 3.21
CA GLN A 34 16.27 4.45 2.75
C GLN A 34 15.06 4.74 1.87
N ARG A 35 14.35 5.84 2.15
CA ARG A 35 13.19 6.26 1.36
C ARG A 35 13.64 6.75 -0.01
N LEU A 36 13.00 6.24 -1.07
CA LEU A 36 13.29 6.67 -2.43
C LEU A 36 12.51 7.97 -2.74
N PRO A 37 13.16 9.01 -3.27
CA PRO A 37 12.54 10.34 -3.44
C PRO A 37 11.55 10.40 -4.61
N THR A 38 11.56 9.40 -5.48
CA THR A 38 10.86 9.39 -6.76
C THR A 38 9.41 8.90 -6.66
N VAL A 39 9.04 8.29 -5.53
CA VAL A 39 7.71 7.73 -5.31
C VAL A 39 7.09 8.33 -4.05
N VAL A 40 6.05 9.15 -4.24
CA VAL A 40 5.23 9.66 -3.15
C VAL A 40 4.16 8.63 -2.84
N TYR A 41 4.34 7.88 -1.75
CA TYR A 41 3.31 7.01 -1.21
C TYR A 41 2.26 7.85 -0.48
N ALA A 42 1.08 7.98 -1.08
CA ALA A 42 -0.14 8.31 -0.35
C ALA A 42 -0.73 6.98 0.17
N ASN A 43 -0.54 6.71 1.45
CA ASN A 43 -1.02 5.48 2.06
C ASN A 43 -2.15 5.77 3.05
N TYR A 44 -2.99 4.76 3.27
CA TYR A 44 -4.03 4.83 4.30
C TYR A 44 -3.52 4.28 5.65
N LEU A 45 -2.20 4.32 5.91
CA LEU A 45 -1.62 3.67 7.08
C LEU A 45 -0.93 4.67 8.01
N LYS A 46 -1.28 4.62 9.30
CA LYS A 46 -0.59 5.33 10.38
C LYS A 46 -0.13 4.32 11.42
N ASN A 47 1.18 4.20 11.61
CA ASN A 47 1.79 3.19 12.50
C ASN A 47 1.30 1.76 12.21
N GLY A 48 1.19 1.39 10.94
CA GLY A 48 0.76 0.06 10.51
C GLY A 48 -0.75 -0.21 10.62
N ASN A 49 -1.55 0.76 11.07
CA ASN A 49 -3.01 0.64 11.18
C ASN A 49 -3.71 1.47 10.12
N GLY A 50 -4.89 1.03 9.69
CA GLY A 50 -5.76 1.81 8.82
C GLY A 50 -6.07 3.18 9.45
N ASN A 51 -5.76 4.24 8.71
CA ASN A 51 -6.01 5.62 9.09
C ASN A 51 -7.19 6.14 8.27
N PRO A 52 -8.29 6.59 8.91
CA PRO A 52 -9.41 7.20 8.21
C PRO A 52 -8.97 8.37 7.33
N ILE A 53 -9.70 8.59 6.24
CA ILE A 53 -9.56 9.81 5.43
C ILE A 53 -9.88 11.04 6.25
N ASP A 54 -9.28 12.17 5.88
CA ASP A 54 -9.56 13.44 6.52
C ASP A 54 -11.02 13.87 6.28
N ALA A 55 -11.50 14.76 7.15
CA ALA A 55 -12.88 15.21 7.13
C ALA A 55 -13.28 15.88 5.81
N SER A 56 -12.37 16.66 5.21
CA SER A 56 -12.67 17.40 3.97
C SER A 56 -12.85 16.47 2.77
N THR A 57 -11.99 15.45 2.65
CA THR A 57 -12.13 14.40 1.64
C THR A 57 -13.42 13.60 1.86
N ARG A 58 -13.73 13.25 3.11
CA ARG A 58 -14.97 12.53 3.44
C ARG A 58 -16.21 13.33 3.04
N GLU A 59 -16.27 14.60 3.40
CA GLU A 59 -17.40 15.49 3.09
C GLU A 59 -17.60 15.64 1.59
N PHE A 60 -16.51 15.81 0.84
CA PHE A 60 -16.53 15.86 -0.61
C PHE A 60 -17.15 14.58 -1.22
N LEU A 61 -16.70 13.41 -0.77
CA LEU A 61 -17.23 12.12 -1.24
C LEU A 61 -18.70 11.92 -0.88
N MET A 62 -19.08 12.25 0.35
CA MET A 62 -20.47 12.16 0.82
C MET A 62 -21.40 13.10 0.05
N HIS A 63 -20.95 14.31 -0.28
CA HIS A 63 -21.69 15.25 -1.13
C HIS A 63 -21.93 14.66 -2.53
N GLY A 64 -20.94 13.95 -3.06
CA GLY A 64 -21.06 13.15 -4.29
C GLY A 64 -21.89 11.86 -4.15
N LYS A 65 -22.43 11.55 -2.96
CA LYS A 65 -23.12 10.29 -2.62
C LYS A 65 -22.24 9.05 -2.82
N ILE A 66 -20.93 9.22 -2.72
CA ILE A 66 -19.95 8.13 -2.80
C ILE A 66 -19.81 7.54 -1.39
N SER A 67 -20.15 6.25 -1.26
CA SER A 67 -20.09 5.52 0.02
C SER A 67 -18.99 4.47 0.06
N ASN A 68 -18.36 4.16 -1.08
CA ASN A 68 -17.31 3.16 -1.19
C ASN A 68 -16.20 3.67 -2.11
N VAL A 69 -14.95 3.53 -1.67
CA VAL A 69 -13.74 3.83 -2.43
C VAL A 69 -12.90 2.55 -2.45
N VAL A 70 -12.57 2.06 -3.65
CA VAL A 70 -11.73 0.86 -3.83
C VAL A 70 -10.40 1.28 -4.44
N SER A 71 -9.28 0.86 -3.85
CA SER A 71 -7.93 1.24 -4.28
C SER A 71 -6.99 0.04 -4.39
N GLY A 72 -6.17 0.03 -5.45
CA GLY A 72 -5.28 -1.08 -5.81
C GLY A 72 -3.87 -1.03 -5.19
N HIS A 73 -3.44 0.10 -4.64
CA HIS A 73 -2.01 0.40 -4.56
C HIS A 73 -1.34 0.21 -3.19
N GLN A 74 -2.02 -0.34 -2.18
CA GLN A 74 -1.30 -0.78 -0.98
C GLN A 74 -2.06 -1.86 -0.20
N PRO A 75 -1.70 -3.14 -0.37
CA PRO A 75 -2.24 -4.21 0.45
C PRO A 75 -1.74 -4.11 1.89
N HIS A 76 -2.56 -4.55 2.85
CA HIS A 76 -2.17 -4.73 4.25
C HIS A 76 -1.86 -6.21 4.48
N GLY A 77 -0.74 -6.66 3.91
CA GLY A 77 -0.40 -8.08 3.83
C GLY A 77 -1.21 -8.82 2.76
N ASP A 78 -1.52 -10.10 2.98
CA ASP A 78 -2.23 -10.95 2.00
C ASP A 78 -3.76 -10.77 2.02
N CYS A 79 -4.26 -9.80 2.80
CA CYS A 79 -5.68 -9.54 2.98
C CYS A 79 -6.04 -8.11 2.59
N PRO A 80 -7.28 -7.88 2.09
CA PRO A 80 -7.79 -6.52 1.92
C PRO A 80 -7.85 -5.75 3.23
N LEU A 81 -7.56 -4.45 3.19
CA LEU A 81 -7.78 -3.53 4.30
C LEU A 81 -9.10 -2.79 4.11
N VAL A 82 -9.96 -2.85 5.12
CA VAL A 82 -11.21 -2.08 5.15
C VAL A 82 -11.11 -1.00 6.23
N ILE A 83 -11.34 0.25 5.83
CA ILE A 83 -11.36 1.40 6.73
C ILE A 83 -12.76 2.00 6.67
N ASP A 84 -13.44 2.07 7.82
CA ASP A 84 -14.70 2.77 7.95
C ASP A 84 -14.45 4.21 8.39
N ALA A 85 -14.81 5.16 7.54
CA ALA A 85 -14.72 6.59 7.79
C ALA A 85 -16.11 7.21 7.97
N SER A 86 -17.04 6.53 8.66
CA SER A 86 -18.36 7.05 9.05
C SER A 86 -19.15 7.63 7.87
N GLY A 87 -19.62 6.73 6.99
CA GLY A 87 -20.41 7.04 5.80
C GLY A 87 -19.68 6.73 4.49
N VAL A 88 -18.34 6.67 4.54
CA VAL A 88 -17.49 6.24 3.43
C VAL A 88 -16.64 5.06 3.88
N ARG A 89 -16.67 3.96 3.12
CA ARG A 89 -15.79 2.81 3.29
C ARG A 89 -14.66 2.85 2.27
N ILE A 90 -13.44 2.68 2.75
CA ILE A 90 -12.26 2.54 1.90
C ILE A 90 -11.84 1.08 1.94
N ILE A 91 -11.68 0.47 0.77
CA ILE A 91 -11.29 -0.92 0.59
C ILE A 91 -10.01 -0.91 -0.22
N THR A 92 -8.88 -1.26 0.39
CA THR A 92 -7.65 -1.49 -0.35
C THR A 92 -7.48 -2.98 -0.59
N ALA A 93 -7.30 -3.35 -1.85
CA ALA A 93 -7.07 -4.72 -2.27
C ALA A 93 -6.01 -4.70 -3.36
N ASP A 94 -5.07 -5.64 -3.33
CA ASP A 94 -4.09 -5.75 -4.41
C ASP A 94 -4.81 -6.09 -5.72
N THR A 95 -4.66 -5.26 -6.75
CA THR A 95 -5.17 -5.56 -8.09
C THR A 95 -4.26 -6.49 -8.88
N SER A 96 -3.11 -6.87 -8.33
CA SER A 96 -2.08 -7.73 -8.91
C SER A 96 -1.81 -8.98 -8.05
N TYR A 97 -2.87 -9.70 -7.67
CA TYR A 97 -2.69 -11.13 -7.40
C TYR A 97 -2.44 -11.84 -8.73
N SER A 98 -1.17 -12.13 -9.04
CA SER A 98 -0.81 -13.10 -10.09
C SER A 98 -0.60 -14.45 -9.41
N ASN A 99 -1.45 -15.43 -9.75
CA ASN A 99 -1.22 -16.83 -9.42
C ASN A 99 -0.11 -17.42 -10.32
#